data_AF-L8JST9-F1
#
_entry.id   AF-L8JST9-F1
#
_cell.length_a   1.000
_cell.length_b   1.000
_cell.length_c   1.000
_cell.angle_alpha   90.00
_cell.angle_beta   90.00
_cell.angle_gamma   90.00
#
_symmetry.space_group_name_H-M   'P 1'
#
loop_
_entity.id
_entity.type
_entity.pdbx_description
1 polymer ?
#
loop_
_entity_poly.entity_id
_entity_poly.type
_entity_poly.pdbx_seq_one_letter_code
_entity_poly.pdbx_strand_id
1 'polypeptide(L)'
;MKDCPWSGRTLWGGLFLGWGIFNAVEGIIDHHILSIHHVVERLGVSVYDYLFLTSGVVFVLIGLFLIKSGKKDTPHTNPAPASI
;
A
#
# COMPACT_ATOMS: atom_id res chain seq x y z
N MET A 1 23.87 -13.17 -14.02
CA MET A 1 23.05 -12.18 -13.29
C MET A 1 21.76 -12.91 -12.92
N LYS A 2 21.35 -12.94 -11.65
CA LYS A 2 20.06 -13.54 -11.27
C LYS A 2 18.98 -12.54 -11.70
N ASP A 3 18.09 -12.94 -12.59
CA ASP A 3 16.94 -12.12 -12.94
C ASP A 3 16.15 -11.79 -11.67
N CYS A 4 15.71 -10.53 -11.53
CA CYS A 4 14.82 -10.17 -10.44
C CYS A 4 13.49 -10.90 -10.69
N PRO A 5 13.03 -11.78 -9.79
CA PRO A 5 11.77 -12.47 -9.98
C PRO A 5 10.66 -11.42 -10.17
N TRP A 6 9.83 -11.60 -11.19
CA TRP A 6 8.74 -10.68 -11.51
C TRP A 6 7.69 -10.71 -10.40
N SER A 7 7.90 -9.88 -9.37
CA SER A 7 7.09 -9.88 -8.15
C SER A 7 6.02 -8.80 -8.22
N GLY A 8 5.10 -8.94 -9.17
CA GLY A 8 3.98 -7.99 -9.33
C GLY A 8 3.18 -7.81 -8.04
N ARG A 9 3.00 -8.88 -7.26
CA ARG A 9 2.36 -8.83 -5.94
C ARG A 9 3.12 -7.99 -4.93
N THR A 10 4.45 -8.10 -4.90
CA THR A 10 5.29 -7.28 -3.99
C THR A 10 5.31 -5.82 -4.43
N LEU A 11 5.34 -5.55 -5.73
CA LEU A 11 5.26 -4.17 -6.26
C LEU A 11 3.94 -3.50 -5.85
N TRP A 12 2.81 -4.14 -6.17
CA TRP A 12 1.50 -3.62 -5.78
C TRP A 12 1.34 -3.53 -4.26
N GLY A 13 1.84 -4.53 -3.54
CA GLY A 13 1.83 -4.51 -2.08
C GLY A 13 2.63 -3.35 -1.48
N GLY A 14 3.79 -3.02 -2.06
CA GLY A 14 4.58 -1.85 -1.69
C GLY A 14 3.86 -0.53 -1.98
N LEU A 15 3.19 -0.43 -3.13
CA LEU A 15 2.38 0.76 -3.48
C LEU A 15 1.23 0.97 -2.49
N PHE A 16 0.44 -0.05 -2.18
CA PHE A 16 -0.64 0.04 -1.20
C PHE A 16 -0.13 0.34 0.21
N LEU A 17 1.00 -0.25 0.60
CA LEU A 17 1.60 0.00 1.90
C LEU A 17 2.05 1.47 2.03
N GLY A 18 2.76 1.99 1.02
CA GLY A 18 3.19 3.39 0.98
C GLY A 18 2.02 4.35 0.98
N TRP A 19 1.01 4.10 0.14
CA TRP A 19 -0.22 4.90 0.09
C TRP A 19 -0.95 4.91 1.43
N GLY A 20 -1.11 3.74 2.06
CA GLY A 20 -1.79 3.63 3.34
C GLY A 20 -1.09 4.37 4.47
N ILE A 21 0.24 4.30 4.52
CA ILE A 21 1.05 5.06 5.49
C ILE A 21 0.90 6.57 5.25
N PHE A 22 0.96 7.01 3.99
CA PHE A 22 0.77 8.41 3.65
C PHE A 22 -0.59 8.94 4.13
N ASN A 23 -1.69 8.25 3.80
CA ASN A 23 -3.03 8.64 4.25
C ASN A 23 -3.15 8.66 5.79
N ALA A 24 -2.48 7.74 6.49
CA ALA A 24 -2.52 7.73 7.95
C ALA A 24 -1.77 8.92 8.56
N VAL A 25 -0.58 9.24 8.02
CA VAL A 25 0.23 10.37 8.50
C VAL A 25 -0.47 11.69 8.20
N GLU A 26 -0.93 11.88 6.97
CA GLU A 26 -1.63 13.09 6.54
C GLU A 26 -2.94 13.28 7.32
N GLY A 27 -3.77 12.23 7.43
CA GLY A 27 -5.01 12.32 8.18
C GLY A 27 -4.82 12.61 9.67
N ILE A 28 -3.77 12.06 10.31
CA ILE A 28 -3.48 12.36 11.72
C ILE A 28 -2.96 13.80 11.87
N ILE A 29 -1.97 14.18 11.06
CA ILE A 29 -1.29 15.47 11.23
C ILE A 29 -2.20 16.61 10.77
N ASP A 30 -2.73 16.55 9.56
CA ASP A 30 -3.38 17.69 8.92
C ASP A 30 -4.85 17.83 9.35
N HIS A 31 -5.58 16.71 9.54
CA HIS A 31 -7.00 16.76 9.89
C HIS A 31 -7.25 16.81 11.40
N HIS A 32 -6.38 16.19 12.23
CA HIS A 32 -6.62 16.06 13.67
C HIS A 32 -5.69 16.91 14.53
N ILE A 33 -4.38 16.95 14.24
CA ILE A 33 -3.42 17.71 15.05
C ILE A 33 -3.45 19.19 14.66
N LEU A 34 -3.24 19.47 13.38
CA LEU A 34 -3.15 20.83 12.86
C LEU A 34 -4.54 21.39 12.51
N SER A 35 -5.51 20.54 12.18
CA SER A 35 -6.85 20.94 11.73
C SER A 35 -6.81 21.96 10.59
N ILE A 36 -5.87 21.79 9.65
CA ILE A 36 -5.65 22.70 8.50
C ILE A 36 -6.26 22.18 7.20
N HIS A 37 -6.61 20.90 7.16
CA HIS A 37 -7.22 20.26 6.01
C HIS A 37 -8.28 19.29 6.50
N HIS A 38 -9.51 19.43 6.04
CA HIS A 38 -10.55 18.43 6.27
C HIS A 38 -11.05 17.89 4.93
N VAL A 39 -11.49 16.63 4.90
CA VAL A 39 -12.09 16.05 3.69
C VAL A 39 -13.32 16.86 3.25
N VAL A 40 -14.08 17.34 4.23
CA VAL A 40 -15.17 18.30 4.02
C VAL A 40 -14.93 19.52 4.88
N GLU A 41 -14.19 20.49 4.34
CA GLU A 41 -13.76 21.72 5.01
C GLU A 41 -14.89 22.45 5.76
N ARG A 42 -16.10 22.46 5.20
CA ARG A 42 -17.25 23.14 5.81
C ARG A 42 -17.70 22.52 7.15
N LEU A 43 -17.38 21.26 7.41
CA LEU A 43 -17.82 20.52 8.59
C LEU A 43 -16.77 20.48 9.71
N GLY A 44 -15.54 20.93 9.45
CA GLY A 44 -14.40 20.70 10.36
C GLY A 44 -14.14 19.21 10.54
N VAL A 45 -13.65 18.82 11.73
CA VAL A 45 -13.41 17.41 12.08
C VAL A 45 -14.72 16.63 11.96
N SER A 46 -14.78 15.73 10.97
CA SER A 46 -16.01 15.05 10.59
C SER A 46 -15.82 13.56 10.33
N VAL A 47 -16.93 12.84 10.14
CA VAL A 47 -16.94 11.41 9.77
C VAL A 47 -16.05 11.15 8.55
N TYR A 48 -15.94 12.10 7.62
CA TYR A 48 -15.12 11.95 6.43
C TYR A 48 -13.62 11.89 6.74
N ASP A 49 -13.14 12.61 7.75
CA ASP A 49 -11.73 12.55 8.19
C ASP A 49 -11.41 11.17 8.80
N TYR A 50 -12.35 10.62 9.56
CA TYR A 50 -12.21 9.26 10.11
C TYR A 50 -12.30 8.18 9.02
N LEU A 51 -13.16 8.36 8.01
CA LEU A 51 -13.22 7.45 6.85
C LEU A 51 -11.91 7.50 6.06
N PHE A 52 -11.35 8.69 5.87
CA PHE A 52 -10.06 8.86 5.21
C PHE A 52 -8.94 8.17 6.01
N LEU A 53 -8.87 8.40 7.32
CA LEU A 53 -7.89 7.75 8.19
C LEU A 53 -8.04 6.21 8.17
N THR A 54 -9.27 5.72 8.22
CA THR A 54 -9.58 4.28 8.17
C THR A 54 -9.16 3.68 6.82
N SER A 55 -9.32 4.42 5.71
CA SER A 55 -8.85 3.97 4.40
C SER A 55 -7.34 3.74 4.38
N GLY A 56 -6.57 4.59 5.08
CA GLY A 56 -5.12 4.41 5.24
C GLY A 56 -4.78 3.08 5.91
N VAL A 57 -5.46 2.75 7.01
CA VAL A 57 -5.29 1.47 7.71
C VAL A 57 -5.63 0.28 6.79
N VAL A 58 -6.74 0.38 6.04
CA VAL A 58 -7.14 -0.66 5.08
C VAL A 58 -6.08 -0.88 4.00
N PHE A 59 -5.51 0.19 3.43
CA PHE A 59 -4.45 0.09 2.44
C PHE A 59 -3.17 -0.51 3.00
N VAL A 60 -2.78 -0.18 4.24
CA VAL A 60 -1.65 -0.82 4.92
C VAL A 60 -1.87 -2.34 5.02
N LEU A 61 -3.06 -2.77 5.45
CA LEU A 61 -3.38 -4.19 5.58
C LEU A 61 -3.35 -4.93 4.24
N ILE A 62 -3.91 -4.31 3.18
CA ILE A 62 -3.86 -4.84 1.82
C ILE A 62 -2.41 -4.95 1.34
N GLY A 63 -1.60 -3.90 1.55
CA GLY A 63 -0.20 -3.87 1.15
C GLY A 63 0.62 -4.99 1.82
N LEU A 64 0.49 -5.13 3.14
CA LEU A 64 1.13 -6.21 3.90
C LEU A 64 0.69 -7.60 3.43
N PHE A 65 -0.60 -7.78 3.14
CA PHE A 65 -1.14 -9.03 2.62
C PHE A 65 -0.56 -9.40 1.25
N LEU A 66 -0.49 -8.44 0.33
CA LEU A 66 0.06 -8.64 -1.01
C LEU A 66 1.56 -8.94 -0.98
N ILE A 67 2.34 -8.22 -0.17
CA ILE A 67 3.78 -8.49 0.03
C ILE A 67 3.97 -9.91 0.57
N LYS A 68 3.22 -10.31 1.61
CA LYS A 68 3.29 -11.67 2.17
C LYS A 68 2.92 -12.74 1.16
N SER A 69 1.96 -12.47 0.30
CA SER A 69 1.52 -13.39 -0.75
C SER A 69 2.55 -13.50 -1.89
N GLY A 70 3.24 -12.40 -2.23
CA GLY A 70 4.28 -12.36 -3.24
C GLY A 70 5.56 -13.12 -2.86
N LYS A 71 5.83 -13.36 -1.56
CA LYS A 71 6.94 -14.22 -1.12
C LYS A 71 6.78 -15.68 -1.54
N LYS A 72 5.58 -16.09 -1.95
CA LYS A 72 5.27 -17.43 -2.47
C LYS A 72 5.41 -17.52 -3.99
N ASP A 73 5.72 -16.42 -4.67
CA ASP A 73 5.94 -16.43 -6.11
C ASP A 73 7.28 -17.16 -6.38
N THR A 74 7.19 -18.41 -6.84
CA THR A 74 8.36 -19.17 -7.26
C THR A 74 9.00 -18.50 -8.47
N PRO A 75 10.33 -18.36 -8.52
CA PRO A 75 11.01 -17.92 -9.73
C PRO A 75 10.58 -18.81 -10.89
N HIS A 76 10.06 -18.23 -11.97
CA HIS A 76 9.89 -18.97 -13.22
C HIS A 76 11.29 -19.40 -13.69
N THR A 77 11.66 -20.64 -13.41
CA THR A 77 12.81 -21.27 -14.05
C THR A 77 12.42 -21.53 -15.50
N ASN A 78 12.98 -20.77 -16.45
CA ASN A 78 12.93 -21.20 -17.84
C ASN A 78 13.53 -22.61 -17.94
N PRO A 79 12.88 -23.57 -18.63
CA PRO A 79 13.53 -24.85 -18.90
C PRO A 79 14.84 -24.57 -19.64
N ALA A 80 15.93 -25.23 -19.21
CA ALA A 80 17.21 -25.12 -19.89
C ALA A 80 17.02 -25.42 -21.38
N PRO A 81 17.69 -24.69 -22.30
CA PRO A 81 17.59 -24.99 -23.73
C PRO A 81 17.98 -26.46 -23.91
N ALA A 82 17.11 -27.23 -24.56
CA ALA A 82 17.38 -28.63 -24.88
C ALA A 82 18.70 -28.67 -25.66
N SER A 83 19.70 -29.35 -25.10
CA SER A 83 20.97 -29.60 -25.78
C SER A 83 20.68 -30.47 -26.99
N ILE A 84 20.78 -29.88 -28.18
CA ILE A 84 20.83 -30.59 -29.48
C ILE A 84 22.31 -30.75 -29.84
#